data_AF-A0A1C3NW20-F1
#
_entry.id   AF-A0A1C3NW20-F1
#
_cell.length_a   1.000
_cell.length_b   1.000
_cell.length_c   1.000
_cell.angle_alpha   90.00
_cell.angle_beta   90.00
_cell.angle_gamma   90.00
#
_symmetry.space_group_name_H-M   'P 1'
#
loop_
_entity.id
_entity.type
_entity.pdbx_description
1 polymer ?
#
loop_
_entity_poly.entity_id
_entity_poly.type
_entity_poly.pdbx_seq_one_letter_code
_entity_poly.pdbx_strand_id
1 'polypeptide(L)'
;MTGLTPAVAVSEKPAAPPSPPARRLTPPRWRDSRLLVGVLLVLVSVVVGARLFATADRSHDWVAATVDLPAGHVVVAANLTTTSARLRSTTADRYFPGERRSALVGAMLARPVSAGELLSGADFVRDTVSPTRLVAIVVKDGRAPALTPGDHVDVFVLQRSGMAPAGAAAAGAAGAGAVAGCRSADWAGAAHAERQW
;
A
#
# COMPACT_ATOMS: atom_id res chain seq x y z
N MET A 1 -81.60 85.01 -42.63
CA MET A 1 -81.71 83.54 -42.63
C MET A 1 -80.49 82.98 -43.32
N THR A 2 -79.41 82.78 -42.56
CA THR A 2 -78.89 81.47 -42.13
C THR A 2 -78.31 80.65 -43.27
N GLY A 3 -76.98 80.56 -43.27
CA GLY A 3 -76.19 79.68 -44.12
C GLY A 3 -74.74 79.68 -43.64
N LEU A 4 -74.51 79.19 -42.42
CA LEU A 4 -73.17 78.86 -41.93
C LEU A 4 -72.69 77.62 -42.68
N THR A 5 -71.77 77.79 -43.62
CA THR A 5 -71.05 76.67 -44.22
C THR A 5 -69.84 76.36 -43.34
N PRO A 6 -69.69 75.13 -42.82
CA PRO A 6 -68.61 74.77 -41.92
C PRO A 6 -67.27 74.75 -42.64
N ALA A 7 -66.25 75.31 -41.98
CA ALA A 7 -64.86 75.17 -42.38
C ALA A 7 -64.42 73.71 -42.17
N VAL A 8 -64.13 73.00 -43.27
CA VAL A 8 -63.44 71.72 -43.22
C VAL A 8 -61.97 71.99 -42.89
N ALA A 9 -61.60 71.78 -41.63
CA ALA A 9 -60.19 71.70 -41.24
C ALA A 9 -59.63 70.37 -41.77
N VAL A 10 -58.84 70.44 -42.84
CA VAL A 10 -58.04 69.30 -43.32
C VAL A 10 -56.96 69.02 -42.26
N SER A 11 -57.09 67.90 -41.56
CA SER A 11 -56.10 67.43 -40.61
C SER A 11 -54.93 66.83 -41.39
N GLU A 12 -53.94 67.65 -41.71
CA GLU A 12 -52.71 67.19 -42.35
C GLU A 12 -51.87 66.45 -41.30
N LYS A 13 -52.01 65.12 -41.27
CA LYS A 13 -51.22 64.22 -40.44
C LYS A 13 -49.74 64.34 -40.87
N PRO A 14 -48.81 64.75 -39.99
CA PRO A 14 -47.41 64.87 -40.37
C PRO A 14 -46.87 63.53 -40.87
N ALA A 15 -46.22 63.54 -42.03
CA ALA A 15 -45.50 62.39 -42.56
C ALA A 15 -44.40 61.99 -41.57
N ALA A 16 -44.57 60.85 -40.90
CA ALA A 16 -43.55 60.28 -40.03
C ALA A 16 -42.33 59.84 -40.87
N PRO A 17 -41.10 60.08 -40.39
CA PRO A 17 -39.89 59.72 -41.15
C PRO A 17 -39.77 58.19 -41.29
N PRO A 18 -39.16 57.69 -42.38
CA PRO A 18 -38.98 56.26 -42.60
C PRO A 18 -38.04 55.68 -41.52
N SER A 19 -38.56 54.74 -40.74
CA SER A 19 -37.78 54.00 -39.74
C SER A 19 -36.91 52.92 -40.41
N PRO A 20 -35.66 52.72 -39.97
CA PRO A 20 -34.74 51.80 -40.62
C PRO A 20 -35.22 50.33 -40.49
N PRO A 21 -34.98 49.49 -41.52
CA PRO A 21 -35.48 48.13 -41.53
C PRO A 21 -34.91 47.30 -40.38
N ALA A 22 -35.78 46.54 -39.69
CA ALA A 22 -35.43 45.70 -38.56
C ALA A 22 -34.47 44.57 -39.00
N ARG A 23 -33.19 44.71 -38.63
CA ARG A 23 -32.15 43.72 -38.91
C ARG A 23 -32.29 42.55 -37.94
N ARG A 24 -32.94 41.46 -38.37
CA ARG A 24 -32.99 40.20 -37.62
C ARG A 24 -31.58 39.63 -37.52
N LEU A 25 -31.13 39.41 -36.29
CA LEU A 25 -29.84 38.78 -36.00
C LEU A 25 -29.93 37.29 -36.38
N THR A 26 -29.35 36.93 -37.52
CA THR A 26 -29.14 35.53 -37.89
C THR A 26 -28.26 34.87 -36.82
N PRO A 27 -28.63 33.70 -36.28
CA PRO A 27 -27.82 33.04 -35.27
C PRO A 27 -26.45 32.70 -35.88
N PRO A 28 -25.34 33.13 -35.24
CA PRO A 28 -24.01 32.95 -35.81
C PRO A 28 -23.60 31.48 -35.75
N ARG A 29 -23.64 30.78 -36.90
CA ARG A 29 -23.12 29.40 -37.11
C ARG A 29 -21.58 29.31 -37.04
N TRP A 30 -20.92 30.34 -36.52
CA TRP A 30 -19.46 30.42 -36.36
C TRP A 30 -19.00 30.15 -34.91
N ARG A 31 -19.96 30.02 -33.98
CA ARG A 31 -19.67 29.69 -32.57
C ARG A 31 -19.18 28.26 -32.37
N ASP A 32 -19.36 27.38 -33.34
CA ASP A 32 -18.97 25.97 -33.18
C ASP A 32 -17.46 25.76 -33.21
N SER A 33 -16.66 26.59 -33.90
CA SER A 33 -15.20 26.48 -33.86
C SER A 33 -14.63 26.96 -32.52
N ARG A 34 -15.14 28.07 -31.98
CA ARG A 34 -14.74 28.57 -30.65
C ARG A 34 -15.20 27.64 -29.52
N LEU A 35 -16.38 27.04 -29.65
CA LEU A 35 -16.84 25.98 -28.74
C LEU A 35 -15.99 24.72 -28.87
N LEU A 36 -15.66 24.27 -30.09
CA LEU A 36 -14.78 23.12 -30.30
C LEU A 36 -13.42 23.34 -29.66
N VAL A 37 -12.82 24.51 -29.86
CA VAL A 37 -11.52 24.85 -29.28
C VAL A 37 -11.60 24.88 -27.76
N GLY A 38 -12.65 25.47 -27.18
CA GLY A 38 -12.87 25.45 -25.73
C GLY A 38 -13.02 24.03 -25.18
N VAL A 39 -13.85 23.20 -25.80
CA VAL A 39 -14.06 21.80 -25.40
C VAL A 39 -12.78 20.98 -25.56
N LEU A 40 -12.05 21.15 -26.66
CA LEU A 40 -10.77 20.49 -26.88
C LEU A 40 -9.77 20.89 -25.78
N LEU A 41 -9.72 22.17 -25.42
CA LEU A 41 -8.83 22.67 -24.36
C LEU A 41 -9.19 22.06 -22.99
N VAL A 42 -10.49 21.96 -22.69
CA VAL A 42 -10.96 21.29 -21.47
C VAL A 42 -10.60 19.80 -21.50
N LEU A 43 -10.84 19.09 -22.60
CA LEU A 43 -10.49 17.67 -22.74
C LEU A 43 -8.98 17.45 -22.57
N VAL A 44 -8.14 18.28 -23.19
CA VAL A 44 -6.68 18.21 -23.02
C VAL A 44 -6.31 18.45 -21.57
N SER A 45 -6.88 19.46 -20.92
CA SER A 45 -6.62 19.75 -19.51
C SER A 45 -7.03 18.58 -18.60
N VAL A 46 -8.18 17.96 -18.85
CA VAL A 46 -8.67 16.79 -18.11
C VAL A 46 -7.78 15.58 -18.35
N VAL A 47 -7.38 15.30 -19.59
CA VAL A 47 -6.49 14.17 -19.92
C VAL A 47 -5.13 14.35 -19.29
N VAL A 48 -4.55 15.55 -19.36
CA VAL A 48 -3.27 15.87 -18.72
C VAL A 48 -3.38 15.76 -17.20
N GLY A 49 -4.45 16.30 -16.60
CA GLY A 49 -4.70 16.19 -15.16
C GLY A 49 -4.88 14.75 -14.70
N ALA A 50 -5.69 13.96 -15.42
CA ALA A 50 -5.90 12.54 -15.15
C ALA A 50 -4.60 11.73 -15.32
N ARG A 51 -3.80 12.03 -16.35
CA ARG A 51 -2.48 11.40 -16.54
C ARG A 51 -1.53 11.74 -15.39
N LEU A 52 -1.45 13.00 -14.98
CA LEU A 52 -0.63 13.43 -13.83
C LEU A 52 -1.06 12.70 -12.55
N PHE A 53 -2.36 12.66 -12.30
CA PHE A 53 -2.93 11.99 -11.14
C PHE A 53 -2.66 10.47 -11.17
N ALA A 54 -2.84 9.82 -12.32
CA ALA A 54 -2.52 8.41 -12.50
C ALA A 54 -1.02 8.11 -12.32
N THR A 55 -0.13 9.02 -12.74
CA THR A 55 1.32 8.84 -12.50
C THR A 55 1.72 9.03 -11.04
N ALA A 56 0.94 9.81 -10.29
CA ALA A 56 1.12 10.02 -8.85
C ALA A 56 0.57 8.84 -8.04
N ASP A 57 -0.50 8.20 -8.52
CA ASP A 57 -1.17 7.05 -7.91
C ASP A 57 -0.54 5.70 -8.26
N ARG A 58 0.78 5.66 -8.45
CA ARG A 58 1.53 4.42 -8.65
C ARG A 58 1.56 3.59 -7.37
N SER A 59 0.49 2.86 -7.14
CA SER A 59 0.44 1.71 -6.26
C SER A 59 1.10 0.55 -7.00
N HIS A 60 2.11 -0.06 -6.39
CA HIS A 60 2.74 -1.27 -6.92
C HIS A 60 2.27 -2.46 -6.09
N ASP A 61 2.15 -3.62 -6.73
CA ASP A 61 1.80 -4.86 -6.05
C ASP A 61 3.04 -5.44 -5.38
N TRP A 62 2.93 -5.74 -4.09
CA TRP A 62 4.00 -6.31 -3.27
C TRP A 62 3.58 -7.65 -2.71
N VAL A 63 4.55 -8.54 -2.48
CA VAL A 63 4.27 -9.84 -1.87
C VAL A 63 4.14 -9.68 -0.35
N ALA A 64 3.03 -10.18 0.20
CA ALA A 64 2.74 -10.21 1.63
C ALA A 64 2.46 -11.63 2.12
N ALA A 65 2.65 -11.87 3.42
CA ALA A 65 2.30 -13.13 4.06
C ALA A 65 0.79 -13.23 4.28
N THR A 66 0.18 -14.39 4.02
CA THR A 66 -1.26 -14.62 4.29
C THR A 66 -1.55 -15.03 5.73
N VAL A 67 -0.58 -15.67 6.38
CA VAL A 67 -0.65 -16.20 7.75
C VAL A 67 0.62 -15.83 8.50
N ASP A 68 0.65 -16.08 9.81
CA ASP A 68 1.88 -15.95 10.58
C ASP A 68 2.84 -17.09 10.19
N LEU A 69 4.02 -16.72 9.69
CA LEU A 69 5.06 -17.67 9.31
C LEU A 69 6.20 -17.62 10.34
N PRO A 70 6.51 -18.75 10.99
CA PRO A 70 7.61 -18.81 11.94
C PRO A 70 8.97 -18.78 11.23
N ALA A 71 10.02 -18.46 11.98
CA ALA A 71 11.39 -18.60 11.49
C ALA A 71 11.68 -20.07 11.14
N GLY A 72 12.45 -20.28 10.07
CA GLY A 72 12.77 -21.61 9.54
C GLY A 72 11.66 -22.24 8.70
N HIS A 73 10.50 -21.58 8.57
CA HIS A 73 9.43 -22.06 7.70
C HIS A 73 9.82 -21.96 6.22
N VAL A 74 9.50 -23.00 5.45
CA VAL A 74 9.67 -22.99 3.99
C VAL A 74 8.44 -22.39 3.34
N VAL A 75 8.63 -21.31 2.59
CA VAL A 75 7.54 -20.60 1.94
C VAL A 75 6.93 -21.45 0.83
N VAL A 76 5.60 -21.56 0.86
CA VAL A 76 4.79 -22.20 -0.19
C VAL A 76 3.86 -21.17 -0.83
N ALA A 77 3.41 -21.44 -2.06
CA ALA A 77 2.58 -20.51 -2.82
C ALA A 77 1.26 -20.12 -2.10
N ALA A 78 0.70 -21.03 -1.27
CA ALA A 78 -0.51 -20.76 -0.49
C ALA A 78 -0.31 -19.74 0.65
N ASN A 79 0.94 -19.53 1.07
CA ASN A 79 1.30 -18.64 2.16
C ASN A 79 1.56 -17.19 1.70
N LEU A 80 1.45 -16.94 0.38
CA LEU A 80 1.78 -15.67 -0.23
C LEU A 80 0.54 -15.04 -0.86
N THR A 81 0.37 -13.74 -0.65
CA THR A 81 -0.63 -12.92 -1.34
C THR A 81 0.04 -11.67 -1.93
N THR A 82 -0.66 -11.01 -2.84
CA THR A 82 -0.24 -9.74 -3.42
C THR A 82 -1.08 -8.62 -2.83
N THR A 83 -0.43 -7.65 -2.20
CA THR A 83 -1.07 -6.47 -1.62
C THR A 83 -0.56 -5.22 -2.30
N SER A 84 -1.47 -4.37 -2.76
CA SER A 84 -1.15 -3.07 -3.34
C SER A 84 -0.71 -2.10 -2.24
N ALA A 85 0.53 -1.65 -2.27
CA ALA A 85 1.06 -0.70 -1.29
C ALA A 85 1.96 0.36 -1.96
N ARG A 86 1.92 1.59 -1.43
CA ARG A 86 2.74 2.69 -1.92
C ARG A 86 3.99 2.82 -1.07
N LEU A 87 5.06 2.17 -1.49
CA LEU A 87 6.37 2.31 -0.86
C LEU A 87 7.13 3.48 -1.46
N ARG A 88 7.90 4.20 -0.64
CA ARG A 88 8.87 5.17 -1.12
C ARG A 88 9.96 4.42 -1.91
N SER A 89 10.43 5.00 -3.00
CA SER A 89 11.42 4.37 -3.91
C SER A 89 12.65 3.81 -3.18
N THR A 90 13.13 4.48 -2.14
CA THR A 90 14.30 4.04 -1.36
C THR A 90 14.08 2.77 -0.54
N THR A 91 12.83 2.44 -0.21
CA THR A 91 12.47 1.24 0.56
C THR A 91 11.97 0.13 -0.36
N ALA A 92 11.37 0.49 -1.49
CA ALA A 92 10.84 -0.41 -2.52
C ALA A 92 11.85 -1.49 -2.96
N ASP A 93 13.13 -1.15 -3.11
CA ASP A 93 14.18 -2.09 -3.55
C ASP A 93 14.43 -3.25 -2.57
N ARG A 94 14.00 -3.13 -1.31
CA ARG A 94 14.20 -4.17 -0.29
C ARG A 94 13.08 -5.22 -0.28
N TYR A 95 11.93 -4.89 -0.85
CA TYR A 95 10.74 -5.73 -0.84
C TYR A 95 10.57 -6.47 -2.18
N PHE A 96 9.86 -7.60 -2.13
CA PHE A 96 9.60 -8.37 -3.33
C PHE A 96 8.35 -7.87 -4.07
N PRO A 97 8.47 -7.54 -5.36
CA PRO A 97 7.33 -7.14 -6.16
C PRO A 97 6.48 -8.37 -6.50
N GLY A 98 5.17 -8.18 -6.69
CA GLY A 98 4.17 -9.24 -6.82
C GLY A 98 4.47 -10.25 -7.94
N GLU A 99 5.11 -9.81 -9.02
CA GLU A 99 5.47 -10.64 -10.18
C GLU A 99 6.55 -11.67 -9.83
N ARG A 100 7.37 -11.40 -8.80
CA ARG A 100 8.44 -12.30 -8.33
C ARG A 100 8.00 -13.25 -7.22
N ARG A 101 6.71 -13.36 -6.93
CA ARG A 101 6.17 -14.26 -5.89
C ARG A 101 6.64 -15.72 -6.03
N SER A 102 6.76 -16.22 -7.26
CA SER A 102 7.14 -17.62 -7.53
C SER A 102 8.60 -17.90 -7.15
N ALA A 103 9.47 -16.90 -7.19
CA ALA A 103 10.87 -17.04 -6.81
C ALA A 103 11.07 -17.20 -5.29
N LEU A 104 10.04 -16.86 -4.49
CA LEU A 104 10.06 -17.01 -3.04
C LEU A 104 9.64 -18.41 -2.59
N VAL A 105 9.01 -19.19 -3.47
CA VAL A 105 8.57 -20.54 -3.13
C VAL A 105 9.78 -21.44 -2.94
N GLY A 106 9.85 -22.12 -1.80
CA GLY A 106 11.00 -22.95 -1.42
C GLY A 106 12.07 -22.20 -0.64
N ALA A 107 12.00 -20.86 -0.53
CA ALA A 107 12.90 -20.10 0.33
C ALA A 107 12.53 -20.29 1.81
N MET A 108 13.55 -20.31 2.66
CA MET A 108 13.39 -20.49 4.11
C MET A 108 13.47 -19.15 4.83
N LEU A 109 12.54 -18.88 5.75
CA LEU A 109 12.56 -17.66 6.55
C LEU A 109 13.69 -17.71 7.58
N ALA A 110 14.40 -16.60 7.74
CA ALA A 110 15.40 -16.39 8.80
C ALA A 110 14.79 -15.80 10.08
N ARG A 111 13.61 -15.20 9.99
CA ARG A 111 12.90 -14.56 11.11
C ARG A 111 11.39 -14.84 11.02
N PRO A 112 10.64 -14.71 12.12
CA PRO A 112 9.18 -14.75 12.04
C PRO A 112 8.65 -13.53 11.27
N VAL A 113 7.60 -13.76 10.48
CA VAL A 113 6.87 -12.77 9.69
C VAL A 113 5.39 -12.92 9.99
N SER A 114 4.71 -11.81 10.30
CA SER A 114 3.29 -11.83 10.67
C SER A 114 2.37 -11.80 9.45
N ALA A 115 1.12 -12.24 9.63
CA ALA A 115 0.09 -12.14 8.62
C ALA A 115 -0.09 -10.68 8.14
N GLY A 116 -0.10 -10.48 6.83
CA GLY A 116 -0.20 -9.15 6.20
C GLY A 116 1.12 -8.36 6.13
N GLU A 117 2.22 -8.86 6.70
CA GLU A 117 3.52 -8.23 6.60
C GLU A 117 4.12 -8.40 5.18
N LEU A 118 4.78 -7.35 4.68
CA LEU A 118 5.45 -7.35 3.39
C LEU A 118 6.79 -8.06 3.48
N LEU A 119 7.06 -8.97 2.54
CA LEU A 119 8.31 -9.75 2.57
C LEU A 119 9.48 -8.96 2.01
N SER A 120 10.53 -8.86 2.81
CA SER A 120 11.81 -8.24 2.51
C SER A 120 12.88 -9.30 2.24
N GLY A 121 13.87 -8.97 1.41
CA GLY A 121 15.03 -9.83 1.18
C GLY A 121 15.90 -10.11 2.42
N ALA A 122 15.67 -9.39 3.52
CA ALA A 122 16.30 -9.66 4.82
C ALA A 122 15.56 -10.74 5.64
N ASP A 123 14.33 -11.08 5.27
CA ASP A 123 13.51 -12.03 6.04
C ASP A 123 13.86 -13.48 5.70
N PHE A 124 14.62 -13.70 4.64
CA PHE A 124 15.03 -15.00 4.14
C PHE A 124 16.45 -15.36 4.57
N VAL A 125 16.66 -16.66 4.78
CA VAL A 125 18.00 -17.21 4.94
C VAL A 125 18.78 -16.97 3.66
N ARG A 126 19.94 -16.32 3.77
CA ARG A 126 20.85 -16.15 2.64
C ARG A 126 21.71 -17.39 2.52
N ASP A 127 21.92 -17.88 1.29
CA ASP A 127 22.75 -19.07 0.99
C ASP A 127 24.17 -19.00 1.57
N THR A 128 24.63 -17.83 1.99
CA THR A 128 25.91 -17.63 2.69
C THR A 128 25.82 -17.98 4.19
N VAL A 129 25.04 -18.98 4.58
CA VAL A 129 25.09 -19.48 5.97
C VAL A 129 26.49 -20.04 6.19
N SER A 130 27.23 -19.47 7.14
CA SER A 130 28.50 -20.04 7.63
C SER A 130 28.32 -21.55 7.83
N PRO A 131 29.33 -22.38 7.48
CA PRO A 131 29.20 -23.83 7.51
C PRO A 131 28.64 -24.30 8.85
N THR A 132 27.36 -24.64 8.85
CA THR A 132 26.63 -25.00 10.07
C THR A 132 26.75 -26.50 10.23
N ARG A 133 27.25 -26.95 11.38
CA ARG A 133 27.29 -28.38 11.69
C ARG A 133 25.95 -28.79 12.26
N LEU A 134 25.27 -29.71 11.58
CA LEU A 134 24.06 -30.34 12.13
C LEU A 134 24.43 -31.13 13.39
N VAL A 135 23.78 -30.80 14.50
CA VAL A 135 23.89 -31.51 15.77
C VAL A 135 22.51 -32.06 16.12
N ALA A 136 22.34 -33.38 16.06
CA ALA A 136 21.11 -34.02 16.47
C ALA A 136 21.04 -34.11 18.00
N ILE A 137 20.04 -33.48 18.60
CA ILE A 137 19.75 -33.60 20.03
C ILE A 137 18.66 -34.66 20.20
N VAL A 138 19.04 -35.83 20.72
CA VAL A 138 18.10 -36.92 20.99
C VAL A 138 17.46 -36.68 22.35
N VAL A 139 16.14 -36.51 22.38
CA VAL A 139 15.35 -36.40 23.61
C VAL A 139 14.62 -37.72 23.84
N LYS A 140 14.61 -38.20 25.10
CA LYS A 140 13.89 -39.41 25.47
C LYS A 140 12.38 -39.19 25.42
N ASP A 141 11.62 -40.20 25.02
CA ASP A 141 10.16 -40.15 25.01
C ASP A 141 9.59 -39.70 26.37
N GLY A 142 8.62 -38.78 26.32
CA GLY A 142 8.00 -38.18 27.50
C GLY A 142 8.82 -37.07 28.19
N ARG A 143 9.99 -36.69 27.68
CA ARG A 143 10.80 -35.57 28.21
C ARG A 143 10.63 -34.26 27.44
N ALA A 144 10.02 -34.29 26.26
CA ALA A 144 9.61 -33.10 25.52
C ALA A 144 8.10 -33.16 25.22
N PRO A 145 7.40 -32.01 25.19
CA PRO A 145 6.06 -31.95 24.62
C PRO A 145 6.10 -32.29 23.12
N ALA A 146 4.95 -32.55 22.53
CA ALA A 146 4.85 -32.70 21.08
C ALA A 146 5.26 -31.38 20.41
N LEU A 147 6.35 -31.41 19.63
CA LEU A 147 6.87 -30.26 18.91
C LEU A 147 6.32 -30.25 17.47
N THR A 148 5.95 -29.07 17.01
CA THR A 148 5.54 -28.80 15.64
C THR A 148 6.51 -27.80 14.98
N PRO A 149 6.65 -27.82 13.64
CA PRO A 149 7.46 -26.83 12.95
C PRO A 149 7.03 -25.41 13.32
N GLY A 150 7.98 -24.60 13.81
CA GLY A 150 7.74 -23.25 14.28
C GLY A 150 7.75 -23.09 15.81
N ASP A 151 7.75 -24.18 16.57
CA ASP A 151 7.89 -24.11 18.02
C ASP A 151 9.27 -23.56 18.43
N HIS A 152 9.26 -22.70 19.44
CA HIS A 152 10.48 -22.09 19.98
C HIS A 152 11.11 -23.00 21.03
N VAL A 153 12.39 -23.32 20.84
CA VAL A 153 13.17 -24.16 21.75
C VAL A 153 14.42 -23.41 22.18
N ASP A 154 14.55 -23.18 23.48
CA ASP A 154 15.76 -22.61 24.07
C ASP A 154 16.76 -23.71 24.43
N VAL A 155 17.96 -23.62 23.87
CA VAL A 155 19.06 -24.56 24.13
C VAL A 155 20.11 -23.88 25.00
N PHE A 156 20.19 -24.31 26.26
CA PHE A 156 21.19 -23.82 27.21
C PHE A 156 22.42 -24.74 27.21
N VAL A 157 23.60 -24.17 26.94
CA VAL A 157 24.87 -24.90 26.99
C VAL A 157 25.54 -24.62 28.33
N LEU A 158 25.63 -25.63 29.19
CA LEU A 158 26.40 -25.56 30.43
C LEU A 158 27.82 -26.10 30.18
N GLN A 159 28.80 -25.20 30.13
CA GLN A 159 30.21 -25.57 30.17
C GLN A 159 30.54 -25.95 31.62
N ARG A 160 30.86 -27.23 31.88
CA ARG A 160 31.44 -27.60 33.18
C ARG A 160 32.81 -26.93 33.24
N SER A 161 32.98 -25.97 34.15
CA SER A 161 34.28 -25.37 34.43
C SER A 161 35.22 -26.44 35.03
N GLY A 162 35.88 -27.17 34.15
CA GLY A 162 37.13 -27.86 34.44
C GLY A 162 38.22 -27.04 33.76
N MET A 163 39.25 -26.66 34.51
CA MET A 163 40.42 -25.89 34.07
C MET A 163 40.74 -26.10 32.58
N ALA A 164 40.44 -25.11 31.74
CA ALA A 164 40.84 -25.14 30.34
C ALA A 164 42.36 -25.00 30.27
N PRO A 165 43.08 -25.83 29.47
CA PRO A 165 44.48 -25.52 29.17
C PRO A 165 44.51 -24.19 28.42
N ALA A 166 45.31 -23.25 28.93
CA ALA A 166 45.50 -21.94 28.32
C ALA A 166 45.98 -22.13 26.86
N GLY A 167 45.09 -21.90 25.90
CA GLY A 167 45.41 -22.04 24.47
C GLY A 167 44.22 -22.15 23.52
N ALA A 168 43.04 -22.58 23.98
CA ALA A 168 41.83 -22.59 23.14
C ALA A 168 41.02 -21.31 23.35
N ALA A 169 41.37 -20.26 22.58
CA ALA A 169 40.57 -19.05 22.49
C ALA A 169 39.10 -19.40 22.15
N ALA A 170 38.18 -18.82 22.90
CA ALA A 170 36.74 -18.91 22.70
C ALA A 170 36.33 -18.30 21.36
N ALA A 171 36.50 -19.06 20.28
CA ALA A 171 35.94 -18.77 18.96
C ALA A 171 34.68 -19.63 18.78
N GLY A 172 33.55 -19.17 19.33
CA GLY A 172 32.31 -19.94 19.24
C GLY A 172 31.16 -19.44 20.09
N ALA A 173 30.98 -18.13 20.22
CA ALA A 173 29.77 -17.55 20.83
C ALA A 173 29.31 -16.28 20.09
N ALA A 174 29.57 -16.20 18.78
CA ALA A 174 29.06 -15.14 17.91
C ALA A 174 27.93 -15.71 17.05
N GLY A 175 26.81 -16.04 17.70
CA GLY A 175 25.61 -16.58 17.07
C GLY A 175 24.39 -16.52 17.97
N ALA A 176 24.42 -15.69 19.03
CA ALA A 176 23.21 -15.30 19.72
C ALA A 176 22.65 -14.09 18.96
N GLY A 177 21.71 -14.34 18.05
CA GLY A 177 20.83 -13.29 17.59
C GLY A 177 20.14 -12.71 18.82
N ALA A 178 20.52 -11.50 19.20
CA ALA A 178 19.85 -10.78 20.26
C ALA A 178 18.41 -10.54 19.82
N VAL A 179 17.50 -11.40 20.28
CA VAL A 179 16.08 -11.10 20.28
C VAL A 179 15.92 -10.04 21.35
N ALA A 180 16.00 -8.77 20.94
CA ALA A 180 15.53 -7.66 21.75
C ALA A 180 14.06 -7.95 22.04
N GLY A 181 13.76 -8.37 23.27
CA GLY A 181 12.42 -8.73 23.69
C GLY A 181 11.46 -7.60 23.35
N CYS A 182 10.51 -7.89 22.46
CA CYS A 182 9.25 -7.18 22.46
C CYS A 182 8.63 -7.46 23.83
N ARG A 183 8.74 -6.45 24.69
CA ARG A 183 7.96 -6.31 25.92
C ARG A 183 6.55 -6.77 25.60
N SER A 184 6.11 -7.89 26.18
CA SER A 184 4.72 -8.28 26.17
C SER A 184 3.95 -7.07 26.68
N ALA A 185 3.18 -6.44 25.79
CA ALA A 185 2.16 -5.52 26.22
C ALA A 185 1.19 -6.37 27.05
N ASP A 186 1.21 -6.14 28.36
CA ASP A 186 0.17 -6.57 29.28
C ASP A 186 -1.16 -6.05 28.75
N TRP A 187 -1.87 -6.90 28.00
CA TRP A 187 -3.27 -6.66 27.70
C TRP A 187 -4.04 -7.09 28.94
N ALA A 188 -4.27 -6.12 29.81
CA ALA A 188 -5.25 -6.22 30.86
C ALA A 188 -6.62 -6.53 30.24
N GLY A 189 -7.03 -7.79 30.29
CA GLY A 189 -8.42 -8.20 30.22
C GLY A 189 -9.03 -8.09 31.60
N ALA A 190 -9.82 -7.02 31.80
CA ALA A 190 -10.54 -6.71 33.01
C ALA A 190 -11.48 -7.86 33.45
N ALA A 191 -11.37 -8.26 34.71
CA ALA A 191 -12.48 -8.82 35.48
C ALA A 191 -12.51 -8.13 36.84
N HIS A 192 -13.20 -6.98 36.85
CA HIS A 192 -13.75 -6.36 38.03
C HIS A 192 -14.88 -7.29 38.53
N ALA A 193 -14.75 -7.87 39.73
CA ALA A 193 -15.86 -8.05 40.67
C ALA A 193 -15.37 -8.67 41.99
N GLU A 194 -15.44 -7.83 43.03
CA GLU A 194 -15.93 -8.15 44.38
C GLU A 194 -15.16 -9.17 45.22
N ARG A 195 -14.40 -8.70 46.22
CA ARG A 195 -14.82 -8.64 47.64
C ARG A 195 -15.39 -9.97 48.15
N GLN A 196 -14.72 -10.58 49.12
CA GLN A 196 -15.13 -10.65 50.53
C GLN A 196 -14.49 -11.88 51.23
N TRP A 197 -13.79 -11.58 52.32
CA TRP A 197 -13.23 -12.42 53.40
C TRP A 197 -12.03 -13.32 53.08
#